data_AF-A0A660ULF7-F1
#
_entry.id   AF-A0A660ULF7-F1
#
_cell.length_a   1.000
_cell.length_b   1.000
_cell.length_c   1.000
_cell.angle_alpha   90.00
_cell.angle_beta   90.00
_cell.angle_gamma   90.00
#
_symmetry.space_group_name_H-M   'P 1'
#
loop_
_entity.id
_entity.type
_entity.pdbx_description
1 polymer ?
#
loop_
_entity_poly.entity_id
_entity_poly.type
_entity_poly.pdbx_seq_one_letter_code
_entity_poly.pdbx_strand_id
1 'polypeptide(L)'
;MKTLIVGGSESRPSSVVRQLSKCFVNSTTYNGQMLPKKISGFDLTIWMPQIDNSKPKAYPVKDVGSTLICSKRIHGATVNMRAEAVARIFRMHANAVIAIYDQDHVLKFKFELIDALNNTWCCTDNIKTLAMAIMDFYQWNASQIRMSYQPAGETPSFAAFNKNLLAVNTHIANRIERTKGRFFGNLSTRCEALFPSQRYLFSRRNVDKRRLGPKDCVLVVPPFYFGDHKPSVDTPVQVKLYEQFPEIKYMIHGHAFIKGAGFTQHYHPCGDLREVNEIRRFFAVNDYIVNLKNHGFLIAATSISELVGIAKEIKFVK
;
A
#
# COMPACT_ATOMS: atom_id res chain seq x y z
N MET A 1 15.47 18.30 -1.77
CA MET A 1 15.48 16.82 -1.88
C MET A 1 16.93 16.34 -1.93
N LYS A 2 17.34 15.51 -0.97
CA LYS A 2 18.59 14.73 -1.00
C LYS A 2 18.32 13.34 -1.57
N THR A 3 19.04 12.95 -2.62
CA THR A 3 18.85 11.65 -3.28
C THR A 3 20.04 10.73 -3.05
N LEU A 4 19.78 9.47 -2.70
CA LEU A 4 20.77 8.41 -2.68
C LEU A 4 20.51 7.45 -3.83
N ILE A 5 21.52 7.15 -4.64
CA ILE A 5 21.43 6.17 -5.73
C ILE A 5 22.50 5.11 -5.50
N VAL A 6 22.08 3.86 -5.35
CA VAL A 6 22.96 2.72 -5.08
C VAL A 6 22.81 1.71 -6.19
N GLY A 7 23.91 1.24 -6.78
CA GLY A 7 23.87 0.07 -7.65
C GLY A 7 25.22 -0.46 -8.11
N GLY A 8 25.19 -1.36 -9.09
CA GLY A 8 26.36 -2.16 -9.47
C GLY A 8 26.64 -3.30 -8.48
N SER A 9 27.68 -4.09 -8.74
CA SER A 9 28.24 -5.07 -7.79
C SER A 9 29.60 -4.60 -7.31
N GLU A 10 30.14 -5.13 -6.21
CA GLU A 10 31.50 -4.82 -5.76
C GLU A 10 32.49 -4.87 -6.93
N SER A 11 33.18 -3.75 -7.18
CA SER A 11 34.15 -3.54 -8.26
C SER A 11 33.59 -3.56 -9.70
N ARG A 12 32.27 -3.59 -9.90
CA ARG A 12 31.62 -3.48 -11.23
C ARG A 12 30.51 -2.43 -11.24
N PRO A 13 30.77 -1.22 -11.76
CA PRO A 13 29.77 -0.18 -11.85
C PRO A 13 28.69 -0.50 -12.89
N SER A 14 27.46 -0.07 -12.62
CA SER A 14 26.32 -0.12 -13.52
C SER A 14 26.25 1.12 -14.42
N SER A 15 26.10 0.91 -15.72
CA SER A 15 25.87 1.99 -16.69
C SER A 15 24.52 2.68 -16.49
N VAL A 16 23.50 1.94 -16.05
CA VAL A 16 22.17 2.46 -15.71
C VAL A 16 22.26 3.44 -14.55
N VAL A 17 22.94 3.07 -13.46
CA VAL A 17 23.11 3.92 -12.28
C VAL A 17 23.86 5.20 -12.63
N ARG A 18 24.93 5.10 -13.42
CA ARG A 18 25.71 6.25 -13.88
C ARG A 18 24.91 7.22 -14.74
N GLN A 19 24.01 6.72 -15.58
CA GLN A 19 23.15 7.58 -16.41
C GLN A 19 22.02 8.19 -15.59
N LEU A 20 21.42 7.39 -14.69
CA LEU A 20 20.35 7.82 -13.83
C LEU A 20 20.83 8.93 -12.88
N SER A 21 22.01 8.81 -12.28
CA SER A 21 22.54 9.82 -11.35
C SER A 21 22.74 11.20 -12.00
N LYS A 22 23.08 11.26 -13.29
CA LYS A 22 23.19 12.53 -14.03
C LYS A 22 21.85 13.27 -14.17
N CYS A 23 20.73 12.58 -13.94
CA CYS A 23 19.39 13.17 -13.99
C CYS A 23 18.98 13.81 -12.65
N PHE A 24 19.79 13.70 -11.58
CA PHE A 24 19.49 14.23 -10.25
C PHE A 24 20.60 15.18 -9.77
N VAL A 25 20.26 16.46 -9.59
CA VAL A 25 21.22 17.55 -9.29
C VAL A 25 21.93 17.37 -7.94
N ASN A 26 21.26 16.80 -6.93
CA ASN A 26 21.79 16.62 -5.57
C ASN A 26 21.79 15.13 -5.16
N SER A 27 22.49 14.30 -5.96
CA SER A 27 22.55 12.85 -5.72
C SER A 27 23.90 12.40 -5.16
N THR A 28 23.84 11.66 -4.05
CA THR A 28 24.96 10.83 -3.58
C THR A 28 24.87 9.49 -4.28
N THR A 29 25.93 9.05 -4.96
CA THR A 29 25.92 7.83 -5.76
C THR A 29 26.96 6.82 -5.29
N TYR A 30 26.51 5.60 -4.99
CA TYR A 30 27.35 4.43 -4.77
C TYR A 30 27.19 3.48 -5.96
N ASN A 31 28.19 3.41 -6.84
CA ASN A 31 28.10 2.62 -8.06
C ASN A 31 29.31 1.67 -8.21
N GLY A 32 29.10 0.40 -7.89
CA GLY A 32 30.16 -0.61 -7.89
C GLY A 32 31.13 -0.52 -6.71
N GLN A 33 30.73 0.17 -5.64
CA GLN A 33 31.48 0.35 -4.40
C GLN A 33 30.85 -0.47 -3.27
N MET A 34 31.50 -0.48 -2.10
CA MET A 34 30.91 -1.03 -0.89
C MET A 34 29.57 -0.34 -0.58
N LEU A 35 28.56 -1.14 -0.23
CA LEU A 35 27.24 -0.61 0.09
C LEU A 35 27.29 0.35 1.28
N PRO A 36 26.50 1.43 1.27
CA PRO A 36 26.46 2.36 2.39
C PRO A 36 25.96 1.66 3.66
N LYS A 37 26.64 1.87 4.79
CA LYS A 37 26.26 1.28 6.09
C LYS A 37 24.96 1.86 6.65
N LYS A 38 24.60 3.09 6.25
CA LYS A 38 23.37 3.78 6.62
C LYS A 38 22.83 4.56 5.43
N ILE A 39 21.50 4.59 5.28
CA ILE A 39 20.81 5.37 4.24
C ILE A 39 19.92 6.49 4.83
N SER A 40 20.08 6.79 6.11
CA SER A 40 19.34 7.85 6.80
C SER A 40 19.72 9.24 6.28
N GLY A 41 18.78 10.19 6.31
CA GLY A 41 18.96 11.58 5.91
C GLY A 41 18.74 11.85 4.42
N PHE A 42 18.26 10.86 3.66
CA PHE A 42 17.88 11.00 2.25
C PHE A 42 16.36 10.99 2.09
N ASP A 43 15.84 11.90 1.28
CA ASP A 43 14.41 12.01 0.99
C ASP A 43 13.97 10.94 -0.02
N LEU A 44 14.85 10.63 -0.97
CA LEU A 44 14.66 9.63 -2.02
C LEU A 44 15.87 8.70 -2.08
N THR A 45 15.64 7.40 -1.94
CA THR A 45 16.65 6.36 -2.16
C THR A 45 16.26 5.47 -3.32
N ILE A 46 17.12 5.35 -4.32
CA ILE A 46 17.01 4.42 -5.44
C ILE A 46 18.00 3.28 -5.20
N TRP A 47 17.49 2.10 -4.86
CA TRP A 47 18.28 0.95 -4.40
C TRP A 47 18.32 -0.16 -5.45
N MET A 48 19.43 -0.22 -6.19
CA MET A 48 19.67 -1.13 -7.31
C MET A 48 21.00 -1.92 -7.24
N PRO A 49 21.52 -2.32 -6.07
CA PRO A 49 22.75 -3.10 -6.02
C PRO A 49 22.54 -4.52 -6.55
N GLN A 50 23.53 -4.99 -7.28
CA GLN A 50 23.64 -6.38 -7.70
C GLN A 50 24.35 -7.16 -6.58
N ILE A 51 23.54 -7.78 -5.72
CA ILE A 51 24.00 -8.64 -4.64
C ILE A 51 23.77 -10.10 -5.03
N ASP A 52 24.82 -10.90 -4.97
CA ASP A 52 24.79 -12.34 -5.22
C ASP A 52 23.68 -13.02 -4.40
N ASN A 53 22.99 -14.00 -4.99
CA ASN A 53 21.94 -14.74 -4.30
C ASN A 53 22.47 -15.68 -3.19
N SER A 54 23.73 -16.09 -3.27
CA SER A 54 24.41 -16.90 -2.26
C SER A 54 24.80 -16.09 -1.00
N LYS A 55 24.89 -14.76 -1.11
CA LYS A 55 25.24 -13.88 0.00
C LYS A 55 24.00 -13.47 0.80
N PRO A 56 24.08 -13.34 2.14
CA PRO A 56 23.03 -12.71 2.92
C PRO A 56 22.70 -11.32 2.39
N LYS A 57 21.40 -11.03 2.22
CA LYS A 57 20.93 -9.73 1.71
C LYS A 57 20.42 -8.89 2.85
N ALA A 58 21.22 -7.91 3.26
CA ALA A 58 20.76 -6.83 4.13
C ALA A 58 20.05 -5.78 3.27
N TYR A 59 18.76 -5.56 3.53
CA TYR A 59 17.99 -4.52 2.86
C TYR A 59 18.09 -3.20 3.62
N PRO A 60 18.10 -2.06 2.92
CA PRO A 60 18.19 -0.77 3.57
C PRO A 60 16.91 -0.47 4.37
N VAL A 61 17.07 0.19 5.52
CA VAL A 61 15.95 0.71 6.30
C VAL A 61 15.91 2.21 6.07
N LYS A 62 14.80 2.69 5.51
CA LYS A 62 14.57 4.09 5.18
C LYS A 62 14.01 4.85 6.39
N ASP A 63 14.21 6.16 6.43
CA ASP A 63 13.61 7.02 7.46
C ASP A 63 12.10 7.14 7.27
N VAL A 64 11.38 7.42 8.36
CA VAL A 64 9.94 7.73 8.29
C VAL A 64 9.73 8.95 7.39
N GLY A 65 8.77 8.86 6.46
CA GLY A 65 8.50 9.93 5.49
C GLY A 65 9.38 9.91 4.24
N SER A 66 10.51 9.19 4.25
CA SER A 66 11.36 9.05 3.05
C SER A 66 10.79 8.06 2.03
N THR A 67 11.25 8.17 0.79
CA THR A 67 10.86 7.31 -0.34
C THR A 67 11.98 6.33 -0.67
N LEU A 68 11.67 5.03 -0.68
CA LEU A 68 12.58 3.99 -1.16
C LEU A 68 12.01 3.36 -2.43
N ILE A 69 12.79 3.39 -3.51
CA ILE A 69 12.49 2.70 -4.76
C ILE A 69 13.55 1.62 -4.94
N CYS A 70 13.14 0.35 -4.91
CA CYS A 70 14.06 -0.75 -5.15
C CYS A 70 14.09 -1.14 -6.63
N SER A 71 15.01 -2.00 -7.05
CA SER A 71 14.94 -2.63 -8.37
C SER A 71 14.77 -4.14 -8.29
N LYS A 72 14.23 -4.70 -9.37
CA LYS A 72 14.18 -6.14 -9.60
C LYS A 72 14.42 -6.38 -11.07
N ARG A 73 15.50 -7.11 -11.38
CA ARG A 73 15.69 -7.67 -12.73
C ARG A 73 14.70 -8.82 -12.93
N ILE A 74 14.02 -8.78 -14.06
CA ILE A 74 13.04 -9.76 -14.49
C ILE A 74 13.67 -10.55 -15.63
N HIS A 75 13.79 -11.87 -15.44
CA HIS A 75 14.42 -12.77 -16.40
C HIS A 75 13.37 -13.70 -17.01
N GLY A 76 13.38 -13.81 -18.35
CA GLY A 76 12.52 -14.73 -19.10
C GLY A 76 11.03 -14.43 -19.04
N ALA A 77 10.23 -15.25 -19.72
CA ALA A 77 8.77 -15.18 -19.78
C ALA A 77 8.09 -15.92 -18.60
N THR A 78 8.28 -15.51 -17.35
CA THR A 78 7.54 -16.13 -16.22
C THR A 78 6.08 -15.62 -16.16
N VAL A 79 5.15 -16.51 -15.82
CA VAL A 79 3.70 -16.22 -15.71
C VAL A 79 3.37 -15.17 -14.61
N ASN A 80 4.33 -14.79 -13.76
CA ASN A 80 4.11 -13.93 -12.58
C ASN A 80 5.12 -12.76 -12.43
N MET A 81 5.78 -12.30 -13.50
CA MET A 81 6.82 -11.24 -13.43
C MET A 81 6.42 -10.03 -12.58
N ARG A 82 5.21 -9.53 -12.79
CA ARG A 82 4.71 -8.34 -12.13
C ARG A 82 4.44 -8.58 -10.64
N ALA A 83 3.93 -9.76 -10.28
CA ALA A 83 3.75 -10.16 -8.89
C ALA A 83 5.11 -10.30 -8.17
N GLU A 84 6.16 -10.76 -8.85
CA GLU A 84 7.52 -10.78 -8.29
C GLU A 84 8.07 -9.38 -8.02
N ALA A 85 7.85 -8.45 -8.95
CA ALA A 85 8.25 -7.06 -8.78
C ALA A 85 7.55 -6.43 -7.57
N VAL A 86 6.22 -6.57 -7.48
CA VAL A 86 5.44 -6.07 -6.34
C VAL A 86 5.84 -6.75 -5.03
N ALA A 87 6.08 -8.06 -5.03
CA ALA A 87 6.56 -8.77 -3.84
C ALA A 87 7.92 -8.25 -3.33
N ARG A 88 8.79 -7.74 -4.23
CA ARG A 88 10.06 -7.11 -3.86
C ARG A 88 9.84 -5.85 -3.02
N ILE A 89 8.82 -5.05 -3.32
CA ILE A 89 8.47 -3.83 -2.58
C ILE A 89 8.25 -4.17 -1.11
N PHE A 90 7.38 -5.15 -0.83
CA PHE A 90 7.05 -5.56 0.53
C PHE A 90 8.21 -6.20 1.27
N ARG A 91 9.02 -7.03 0.60
CA ARG A 91 10.20 -7.66 1.20
C ARG A 91 11.22 -6.62 1.68
N MET A 92 11.30 -5.48 0.99
CA MET A 92 12.25 -4.41 1.29
C MET A 92 11.64 -3.23 2.04
N HIS A 93 10.34 -3.30 2.40
CA HIS A 93 9.60 -2.16 2.94
C HIS A 93 9.75 -0.89 2.08
N ALA A 94 9.84 -1.07 0.76
CA ALA A 94 9.95 0.01 -0.22
C ALA A 94 8.59 0.62 -0.55
N ASN A 95 8.58 1.70 -1.32
CA ASN A 95 7.38 2.36 -1.84
C ASN A 95 7.05 1.92 -3.27
N ALA A 96 8.08 1.70 -4.09
CA ALA A 96 7.96 1.29 -5.49
C ALA A 96 9.13 0.40 -5.90
N VAL A 97 9.01 -0.20 -7.07
CA VAL A 97 10.03 -1.01 -7.72
C VAL A 97 10.25 -0.55 -9.16
N ILE A 98 11.51 -0.48 -9.57
CA ILE A 98 11.90 -0.43 -10.98
C ILE A 98 12.09 -1.88 -11.43
N ALA A 99 11.13 -2.40 -12.19
CA ALA A 99 11.28 -3.67 -12.88
C ALA A 99 12.16 -3.45 -14.11
N ILE A 100 13.23 -4.24 -14.23
CA ILE A 100 14.21 -4.14 -15.31
C ILE A 100 14.10 -5.40 -16.15
N TYR A 101 13.66 -5.25 -17.39
CA TYR A 101 13.51 -6.32 -18.35
C TYR A 101 14.70 -6.30 -19.31
N ASP A 102 15.33 -7.45 -19.46
CA ASP A 102 16.30 -7.67 -20.53
C ASP A 102 15.52 -7.78 -21.84
N GLN A 103 15.90 -7.00 -22.85
CA GLN A 103 15.43 -7.24 -24.21
C GLN A 103 16.42 -8.15 -24.91
N ASP A 104 15.94 -9.28 -25.44
CA ASP A 104 16.80 -10.24 -26.13
C ASP A 104 17.56 -9.55 -27.29
N HIS A 105 18.85 -9.86 -27.40
CA HIS A 105 19.75 -9.48 -28.50
C HIS A 105 20.05 -7.98 -28.69
N VAL A 106 19.55 -7.09 -27.83
CA VAL A 106 19.95 -5.67 -27.81
C VAL A 106 20.41 -5.31 -26.41
N LEU A 107 21.55 -4.63 -26.26
CA LEU A 107 22.04 -4.09 -24.98
C LEU A 107 21.15 -2.92 -24.46
N LYS A 108 19.83 -3.07 -24.54
CA LYS A 108 18.82 -2.12 -24.10
C LYS A 108 17.97 -2.77 -23.02
N PHE A 109 17.81 -2.05 -21.92
CA PHE A 109 16.89 -2.43 -20.86
C PHE A 109 15.56 -1.72 -21.06
N LYS A 110 14.47 -2.44 -20.83
CA LYS A 110 13.15 -1.83 -20.65
C LYS A 110 12.88 -1.72 -19.16
N PHE A 111 12.40 -0.55 -18.74
CA PHE A 111 12.11 -0.23 -17.35
C PHE A 111 10.61 -0.05 -17.16
N GLU A 112 10.10 -0.56 -16.05
CA GLU A 112 8.75 -0.26 -15.57
C GLU A 112 8.83 0.20 -14.11
N LEU A 113 8.29 1.38 -13.82
CA LEU A 113 8.16 1.87 -12.44
C LEU A 113 6.78 1.48 -11.91
N ILE A 114 6.75 0.64 -10.88
CA ILE A 114 5.53 0.05 -10.34
C ILE A 114 5.44 0.34 -8.84
N ASP A 115 4.28 0.78 -8.35
CA ASP A 115 4.05 1.02 -6.92
C ASP A 115 3.52 -0.22 -6.16
N ALA A 116 3.35 -0.06 -4.84
CA ALA A 116 2.88 -1.12 -3.95
C ALA A 116 1.44 -1.61 -4.26
N LEU A 117 0.65 -0.81 -4.97
CA LEU A 117 -0.71 -1.14 -5.43
C LEU A 117 -0.73 -1.66 -6.86
N ASN A 118 0.45 -1.97 -7.41
CA ASN A 118 0.63 -2.52 -8.75
C ASN A 118 0.28 -1.56 -9.89
N ASN A 119 0.26 -0.24 -9.65
CA ASN A 119 0.08 0.74 -10.72
C ASN A 119 1.40 1.02 -11.45
N THR A 120 1.33 1.13 -12.78
CA THR A 120 2.48 1.54 -13.60
C THR A 120 2.54 3.05 -13.70
N TRP A 121 3.66 3.63 -13.28
CA TRP A 121 3.94 5.06 -13.41
C TRP A 121 4.61 5.39 -14.74
N CYS A 122 5.46 4.50 -15.24
CA CYS A 122 6.00 4.59 -16.59
C CYS A 122 6.44 3.21 -17.11
N CYS A 123 6.47 3.08 -18.44
CA CYS A 123 7.08 1.96 -19.14
C CYS A 123 7.96 2.53 -20.26
N THR A 124 9.29 2.36 -20.19
CA THR A 124 10.24 3.11 -21.03
C THR A 124 11.57 2.39 -21.16
N ASP A 125 12.30 2.58 -22.26
CA ASP A 125 13.72 2.23 -22.40
C ASP A 125 14.65 3.45 -22.21
N ASN A 126 14.07 4.63 -22.03
CA ASN A 126 14.78 5.90 -21.86
C ASN A 126 14.98 6.26 -20.38
N ILE A 127 16.24 6.41 -19.97
CA ILE A 127 16.63 6.76 -18.60
C ILE A 127 16.08 8.13 -18.14
N LYS A 128 16.00 9.12 -19.03
CA LYS A 128 15.46 10.43 -18.68
C LYS A 128 13.97 10.34 -18.37
N THR A 129 13.21 9.59 -19.17
CA THR A 129 11.79 9.32 -18.91
C THR A 129 11.59 8.57 -17.60
N LEU A 130 12.44 7.58 -17.31
CA LEU A 130 12.41 6.88 -16.02
C LEU A 130 12.71 7.84 -14.85
N ALA A 131 13.71 8.71 -14.99
CA ALA A 131 14.06 9.68 -13.96
C ALA A 131 12.92 10.67 -13.68
N MET A 132 12.24 11.16 -14.72
CA MET A 132 11.05 12.02 -14.58
C MET A 132 9.93 11.29 -13.83
N ALA A 133 9.61 10.06 -14.21
CA ALA A 133 8.58 9.28 -13.53
C ALA A 133 8.93 8.97 -12.06
N ILE A 134 10.20 8.75 -11.75
CA ILE A 134 10.70 8.60 -10.37
C ILE A 134 10.46 9.88 -9.57
N MET A 135 10.70 11.05 -10.18
CA MET A 135 10.46 12.34 -9.53
C MET A 135 8.98 12.61 -9.30
N ASP A 136 8.13 12.32 -10.29
CA ASP A 136 6.67 12.45 -10.14
C ASP A 136 6.14 11.55 -9.04
N PHE A 137 6.59 10.28 -9.01
CA PHE A 137 6.26 9.34 -7.95
C PHE A 137 6.74 9.84 -6.58
N TYR A 138 7.98 10.33 -6.48
CA TYR A 138 8.52 10.88 -5.25
C TYR A 138 7.68 12.05 -4.74
N GLN A 139 7.33 13.02 -5.60
CA GLN A 139 6.54 14.19 -5.23
C GLN A 139 5.13 13.80 -4.77
N TRP A 140 4.50 12.86 -5.48
CA TRP A 140 3.22 12.29 -5.08
C TRP A 140 3.30 11.54 -3.74
N ASN A 141 4.37 10.77 -3.51
CA ASN A 141 4.56 10.01 -2.29
C ASN A 141 4.93 10.91 -1.09
N ALA A 142 5.71 11.96 -1.31
CA ALA A 142 6.13 12.92 -0.29
C ALA A 142 4.98 13.83 0.17
N SER A 143 3.96 14.03 -0.66
CA SER A 143 2.77 14.83 -0.31
C SER A 143 1.71 14.07 0.51
N GLN A 144 1.98 12.82 0.89
CA GLN A 144 1.07 12.02 1.71
C GLN A 144 0.89 12.63 3.10
N ILE A 145 -0.35 12.61 3.58
CA ILE A 145 -0.68 13.00 4.96
C ILE A 145 -0.92 11.71 5.74
N ARG A 146 0.00 11.38 6.64
CA ARG A 146 -0.02 10.12 7.41
C ARG A 146 -0.25 10.38 8.89
N MET A 147 -0.98 9.47 9.51
CA MET A 147 -1.13 9.40 10.96
C MET A 147 -0.75 8.01 11.44
N SER A 148 -0.06 7.94 12.58
CA SER A 148 0.32 6.70 13.24
C SER A 148 -0.35 6.60 14.60
N TYR A 149 -0.73 5.39 14.98
CA TYR A 149 -1.28 5.11 16.31
C TYR A 149 -0.19 4.52 17.20
N GLN A 150 -0.25 4.85 18.50
CA GLN A 150 0.69 4.35 19.51
C GLN A 150 0.11 3.15 20.26
N PRO A 151 0.93 2.16 20.65
CA PRO A 151 0.46 1.07 21.50
C PRO A 151 0.07 1.61 22.89
N ALA A 152 -1.05 1.15 23.44
CA ALA A 152 -1.53 1.49 24.79
C ALA A 152 -1.62 0.27 25.74
N GLY A 153 -1.00 -0.85 25.36
CA GLY A 153 -0.94 -2.07 26.18
C GLY A 153 -1.90 -3.15 25.71
N GLU A 154 -2.30 -4.03 26.64
CA GLU A 154 -3.13 -5.20 26.35
C GLU A 154 -4.54 -4.84 25.90
N THR A 155 -5.14 -5.72 25.10
CA THR A 155 -6.53 -5.56 24.66
C THR A 155 -7.46 -5.68 25.86
N PRO A 156 -8.26 -4.66 26.20
CA PRO A 156 -9.26 -4.76 27.25
C PRO A 156 -10.23 -5.92 26.95
N SER A 157 -10.70 -6.60 27.99
CA SER A 157 -11.67 -7.71 27.91
C SER A 157 -13.06 -7.24 27.45
N PHE A 158 -13.21 -6.78 26.20
CA PHE A 158 -14.45 -6.11 25.76
C PHE A 158 -14.83 -6.26 24.29
N ALA A 159 -14.33 -7.23 23.53
CA ALA A 159 -14.71 -7.31 22.12
C ALA A 159 -14.89 -8.74 21.61
N ALA A 160 -16.12 -9.26 21.71
CA ALA A 160 -16.57 -10.21 20.71
C ALA A 160 -16.82 -9.41 19.43
N PHE A 161 -15.93 -9.57 18.44
CA PHE A 161 -16.14 -8.98 17.13
C PHE A 161 -17.47 -9.47 16.53
N ASN A 162 -18.20 -8.62 15.81
CA ASN A 162 -19.47 -9.00 15.20
C ASN A 162 -19.22 -10.12 14.17
N LYS A 163 -19.62 -11.36 14.51
CA LYS A 163 -19.42 -12.55 13.66
C LYS A 163 -20.04 -12.37 12.28
N ASN A 164 -21.15 -11.63 12.18
CA ASN A 164 -21.80 -11.36 10.91
C ASN A 164 -20.92 -10.47 10.01
N LEU A 165 -20.21 -9.48 10.58
CA LEU A 165 -19.28 -8.65 9.81
C LEU A 165 -18.13 -9.49 9.23
N LEU A 166 -17.57 -10.42 10.01
CA LEU A 166 -16.54 -11.35 9.52
C LEU A 166 -17.08 -12.27 8.41
N ALA A 167 -18.31 -12.75 8.56
CA ALA A 167 -18.96 -13.57 7.54
C ALA A 167 -19.19 -12.78 6.24
N VAL A 168 -19.66 -11.53 6.32
CA VAL A 168 -19.83 -10.66 5.15
C VAL A 168 -18.49 -10.38 4.48
N ASN A 169 -17.46 -10.03 5.24
CA ASN A 169 -16.13 -9.84 4.69
C ASN A 169 -15.60 -11.10 3.98
N THR A 170 -15.77 -12.27 4.59
CA THR A 170 -15.36 -13.55 3.99
C THR A 170 -16.11 -13.80 2.69
N HIS A 171 -17.42 -13.54 2.67
CA HIS A 171 -18.24 -13.66 1.47
C HIS A 171 -17.72 -12.74 0.34
N ILE A 172 -17.48 -11.46 0.63
CA ILE A 172 -16.93 -10.50 -0.33
C ILE A 172 -15.54 -10.96 -0.80
N ALA A 173 -14.66 -11.34 0.11
CA ALA A 173 -13.29 -11.76 -0.21
C ALA A 173 -13.25 -12.99 -1.12
N ASN A 174 -14.12 -13.98 -0.90
CA ASN A 174 -14.23 -15.15 -1.76
C ASN A 174 -14.72 -14.78 -3.18
N ARG A 175 -15.55 -13.75 -3.34
CA ARG A 175 -16.01 -13.29 -4.66
C ARG A 175 -14.95 -12.55 -5.46
N ILE A 176 -13.87 -12.09 -4.84
CA ILE A 176 -12.72 -11.42 -5.47
C ILE A 176 -11.58 -12.43 -5.74
N GLU A 177 -11.92 -13.72 -5.89
CA GLU A 177 -11.08 -14.93 -5.99
C GLU A 177 -9.83 -14.85 -6.89
N ARG A 178 -9.67 -13.80 -7.71
CA ARG A 178 -8.52 -13.56 -8.58
C ARG A 178 -7.30 -12.92 -7.90
N THR A 179 -7.46 -12.32 -6.71
CA THR A 179 -6.32 -11.74 -5.96
C THR A 179 -5.79 -12.75 -4.94
N LYS A 180 -4.50 -13.11 -5.02
CA LYS A 180 -3.85 -14.07 -4.11
C LYS A 180 -3.85 -13.54 -2.65
N GLY A 181 -4.95 -13.73 -1.91
CA GLY A 181 -5.15 -13.74 -0.44
C GLY A 181 -4.66 -12.56 0.41
N ARG A 182 -3.36 -12.22 0.35
CA ARG A 182 -2.74 -11.15 1.16
C ARG A 182 -3.18 -9.74 0.73
N PHE A 183 -3.73 -9.61 -0.48
CA PHE A 183 -4.06 -8.36 -1.13
C PHE A 183 -5.54 -7.97 -1.03
N PHE A 184 -6.35 -8.67 -0.24
CA PHE A 184 -7.67 -8.15 0.08
C PHE A 184 -7.52 -7.07 1.17
N GLY A 185 -8.36 -6.04 1.14
CA GLY A 185 -8.15 -4.77 1.86
C GLY A 185 -8.28 -4.89 3.37
N ASN A 186 -9.28 -4.24 3.97
CA ASN A 186 -9.46 -4.26 5.43
C ASN A 186 -10.94 -4.10 5.79
N LEU A 187 -11.28 -4.33 7.06
CA LEU A 187 -12.61 -4.05 7.59
C LEU A 187 -12.53 -3.33 8.92
N SER A 188 -13.61 -2.62 9.25
CA SER A 188 -13.79 -2.00 10.56
C SER A 188 -15.24 -1.87 10.99
N THR A 189 -15.41 -1.62 12.28
CA THR A 189 -16.68 -1.24 12.90
C THR A 189 -16.43 -0.26 14.03
N ARG A 190 -17.36 0.67 14.27
CA ARG A 190 -17.44 1.36 15.56
C ARG A 190 -18.15 0.50 16.58
N CYS A 191 -17.76 0.60 17.85
CA CYS A 191 -18.44 -0.04 18.95
C CYS A 191 -19.66 0.81 19.33
N GLU A 192 -20.86 0.22 19.31
CA GLU A 192 -22.09 0.89 19.72
C GLU A 192 -22.41 0.73 21.21
N ALA A 193 -21.80 -0.27 21.85
CA ALA A 193 -22.28 -0.78 23.12
C ALA A 193 -21.81 0.01 24.36
N LEU A 194 -20.83 0.91 24.21
CA LEU A 194 -20.17 1.53 25.37
C LEU A 194 -19.86 3.00 25.13
N PHE A 195 -20.22 3.82 26.11
CA PHE A 195 -19.78 5.21 26.22
C PHE A 195 -18.33 5.27 26.77
N PRO A 196 -17.43 6.10 26.23
CA PRO A 196 -17.59 6.94 25.04
C PRO A 196 -17.52 6.12 23.74
N SER A 197 -18.34 6.51 22.76
CA SER A 197 -18.54 5.88 21.44
C SER A 197 -17.33 5.96 20.49
N GLN A 198 -16.15 6.39 20.96
CA GLN A 198 -14.92 6.56 20.18
C GLN A 198 -14.03 5.31 20.20
N ARG A 199 -14.66 4.13 20.20
CA ARG A 199 -13.96 2.84 20.17
C ARG A 199 -14.22 2.18 18.83
N TYR A 200 -13.16 1.80 18.15
CA TYR A 200 -13.24 1.20 16.82
C TYR A 200 -12.49 -0.13 16.81
N LEU A 201 -13.04 -1.12 16.11
CA LEU A 201 -12.36 -2.37 15.85
C LEU A 201 -11.97 -2.42 14.37
N PHE A 202 -10.70 -2.71 14.12
CA PHE A 202 -10.13 -2.82 12.78
C PHE A 202 -9.48 -4.18 12.58
N SER A 203 -9.48 -4.71 11.36
CA SER A 203 -8.59 -5.83 11.06
C SER A 203 -7.11 -5.43 11.19
N ARG A 204 -6.25 -6.33 11.67
CA ARG A 204 -4.80 -6.12 11.80
C ARG A 204 -4.08 -6.05 10.45
N ARG A 205 -2.89 -5.44 10.42
CA ARG A 205 -2.02 -5.43 9.21
C ARG A 205 -1.54 -6.83 8.84
N ASN A 206 -1.21 -7.03 7.56
CA ASN A 206 -0.45 -8.18 7.06
C ASN A 206 -1.02 -9.58 7.36
N VAL A 207 -2.33 -9.72 7.61
CA VAL A 207 -3.02 -11.02 7.68
C VAL A 207 -3.87 -11.27 6.42
N ASP A 208 -3.99 -12.53 6.01
CA ASP A 208 -4.91 -12.98 4.96
C ASP A 208 -6.35 -12.66 5.36
N LYS A 209 -6.96 -11.74 4.60
CA LYS A 209 -8.27 -11.20 4.96
C LYS A 209 -9.43 -12.12 4.59
N ARG A 210 -9.19 -13.22 3.86
CA ARG A 210 -10.20 -14.23 3.54
C ARG A 210 -10.61 -15.06 4.76
N ARG A 211 -9.78 -15.07 5.80
CA ARG A 211 -9.94 -15.93 6.98
C ARG A 211 -9.74 -15.13 8.27
N LEU A 212 -10.30 -13.93 8.32
CA LEU A 212 -10.27 -13.11 9.54
C LEU A 212 -11.09 -13.78 10.64
N GLY A 213 -10.44 -14.00 11.78
CA GLY A 213 -11.12 -14.34 13.02
C GLY A 213 -11.14 -13.17 14.01
N PRO A 214 -11.82 -13.33 15.15
CA PRO A 214 -11.81 -12.35 16.23
C PRO A 214 -10.38 -11.97 16.68
N LYS A 215 -9.43 -12.91 16.69
CA LYS A 215 -8.01 -12.68 17.02
C LYS A 215 -7.26 -11.77 16.04
N ASP A 216 -7.83 -11.55 14.86
CA ASP A 216 -7.24 -10.70 13.83
C ASP A 216 -7.76 -9.26 13.90
N CYS A 217 -8.52 -8.93 14.95
CA CYS A 217 -9.09 -7.62 15.18
C CYS A 217 -8.26 -6.84 16.22
N VAL A 218 -8.17 -5.54 16.03
CA VAL A 218 -7.38 -4.61 16.84
C VAL A 218 -8.31 -3.51 17.31
N LEU A 219 -8.34 -3.28 18.61
CA LEU A 219 -9.06 -2.16 19.21
C LEU A 219 -8.25 -0.88 19.03
N VAL A 220 -8.92 0.16 18.56
CA VAL A 220 -8.36 1.50 18.37
C VAL A 220 -9.22 2.50 19.12
N VAL A 221 -8.56 3.27 19.97
CA VAL A 221 -9.10 4.43 20.69
C VAL A 221 -8.14 5.57 20.41
N PRO A 222 -8.39 6.40 19.39
CA PRO A 222 -7.42 7.39 18.93
C PRO A 222 -6.85 8.25 20.07
N PRO A 223 -5.52 8.50 20.13
CA PRO A 223 -4.49 8.13 19.16
C PRO A 223 -3.84 6.74 19.39
N PHE A 224 -4.50 5.86 20.15
CA PHE A 224 -3.94 4.59 20.60
C PHE A 224 -4.54 3.35 19.93
N TYR A 225 -3.78 2.26 19.95
CA TYR A 225 -4.26 0.90 19.66
C TYR A 225 -3.87 -0.06 20.78
N PHE A 226 -4.61 -1.15 20.93
CA PHE A 226 -4.41 -2.15 21.97
C PHE A 226 -4.09 -3.53 21.39
N GLY A 227 -3.24 -4.28 22.08
CA GLY A 227 -2.73 -5.59 21.68
C GLY A 227 -1.41 -5.56 20.89
N ASP A 228 -0.90 -6.75 20.56
CA ASP A 228 0.45 -6.94 19.98
C ASP A 228 0.56 -6.61 18.49
N HIS A 229 -0.56 -6.25 17.87
CA HIS A 229 -0.66 -6.09 16.43
C HIS A 229 -1.16 -4.71 16.05
N LYS A 230 -0.46 -4.08 15.09
CA LYS A 230 -0.90 -2.79 14.54
C LYS A 230 -2.21 -2.97 13.75
N PRO A 231 -3.15 -2.01 13.86
CA PRO A 231 -4.38 -2.00 13.06
C PRO A 231 -4.05 -1.68 11.59
N SER A 232 -4.99 -1.91 10.67
CA SER A 232 -4.84 -1.63 9.23
C SER A 232 -4.12 -0.31 8.90
N VAL A 233 -3.44 -0.24 7.75
CA VAL A 233 -2.82 1.00 7.27
C VAL A 233 -3.88 2.09 7.03
N ASP A 234 -5.10 1.71 6.64
CA ASP A 234 -6.21 2.65 6.37
C ASP A 234 -6.98 3.10 7.62
N THR A 235 -6.56 2.65 8.81
CA THR A 235 -7.20 3.03 10.08
C THR A 235 -7.41 4.55 10.21
N PRO A 236 -6.42 5.42 9.92
CA PRO A 236 -6.62 6.86 10.01
C PRO A 236 -7.74 7.39 9.09
N VAL A 237 -7.83 6.87 7.86
CA VAL A 237 -8.84 7.29 6.87
C VAL A 237 -10.23 6.91 7.39
N GLN A 238 -10.40 5.66 7.82
CA GLN A 238 -11.68 5.18 8.32
C GLN A 238 -12.11 5.82 9.64
N VAL A 239 -11.18 6.09 10.57
CA VAL A 239 -11.49 6.87 11.78
C VAL A 239 -11.99 8.26 11.41
N LYS A 240 -11.34 8.96 10.47
CA LYS A 240 -11.80 10.28 10.01
C LYS A 240 -13.16 10.23 9.34
N LEU A 241 -13.44 9.21 8.54
CA LEU A 241 -14.76 9.00 7.95
C LEU A 241 -15.82 8.71 9.03
N TYR A 242 -15.50 7.89 10.03
CA TYR A 242 -16.36 7.68 11.18
C TYR A 242 -16.65 8.99 11.95
N GLU A 243 -15.65 9.84 12.17
CA GLU A 243 -15.86 11.15 12.81
C GLU A 243 -16.77 12.06 11.98
N GLN A 244 -16.67 12.03 10.65
CA GLN A 244 -17.45 12.87 9.73
C GLN A 244 -18.88 12.36 9.49
N PHE A 245 -19.10 11.04 9.59
CA PHE A 245 -20.37 10.37 9.28
C PHE A 245 -20.77 9.46 10.46
N PRO A 246 -21.38 10.04 11.52
CA PRO A 246 -21.69 9.31 12.75
C PRO A 246 -22.67 8.14 12.60
N GLU A 247 -23.48 8.15 11.55
CA GLU A 247 -24.42 7.11 11.17
C GLU A 247 -23.75 5.85 10.61
N ILE A 248 -22.53 5.97 10.06
CA ILE A 248 -21.81 4.84 9.49
C ILE A 248 -21.26 3.97 10.62
N LYS A 249 -21.62 2.68 10.60
CA LYS A 249 -21.24 1.71 11.62
C LYS A 249 -20.17 0.74 11.17
N TYR A 250 -20.15 0.42 9.87
CA TYR A 250 -19.32 -0.60 9.28
C TYR A 250 -18.62 -0.07 8.04
N MET A 251 -17.38 -0.50 7.81
CA MET A 251 -16.68 -0.26 6.56
C MET A 251 -15.92 -1.51 6.10
N ILE A 252 -15.95 -1.79 4.81
CA ILE A 252 -15.16 -2.83 4.14
C ILE A 252 -14.42 -2.22 2.96
N HIS A 253 -13.11 -2.40 2.94
CA HIS A 253 -12.23 -2.03 1.84
C HIS A 253 -11.67 -3.28 1.17
N GLY A 254 -11.56 -3.26 -0.16
CA GLY A 254 -10.92 -4.34 -0.93
C GLY A 254 -10.28 -3.84 -2.22
N HIS A 255 -9.33 -4.60 -2.76
CA HIS A 255 -8.61 -4.24 -4.00
C HIS A 255 -9.26 -4.88 -5.22
N ALA A 256 -10.45 -4.38 -5.57
CA ALA A 256 -11.13 -4.60 -6.83
C ALA A 256 -12.00 -3.38 -7.14
N PHE A 257 -12.61 -3.34 -8.32
CA PHE A 257 -13.60 -2.32 -8.64
C PHE A 257 -15.00 -2.90 -8.65
N ILE A 258 -15.94 -2.20 -8.03
CA ILE A 258 -17.36 -2.52 -8.03
C ILE A 258 -17.98 -1.89 -9.29
N LYS A 259 -18.66 -2.72 -10.09
CA LYS A 259 -19.34 -2.29 -11.30
C LYS A 259 -20.50 -1.34 -10.93
N GLY A 260 -20.52 -0.17 -11.57
CA GLY A 260 -21.57 0.83 -11.38
C GLY A 260 -21.30 1.84 -10.26
N ALA A 261 -20.33 1.58 -9.38
CA ALA A 261 -19.93 2.54 -8.36
C ALA A 261 -19.06 3.66 -8.96
N GLY A 262 -19.23 4.89 -8.45
CA GLY A 262 -18.42 6.04 -8.86
C GLY A 262 -16.95 5.91 -8.46
N PHE A 263 -16.07 6.67 -9.13
CA PHE A 263 -14.64 6.68 -8.85
C PHE A 263 -14.20 7.98 -8.18
N THR A 264 -13.29 7.88 -7.21
CA THR A 264 -12.52 9.05 -6.79
C THR A 264 -11.80 9.67 -7.98
N GLN A 265 -11.59 10.98 -7.96
CA GLN A 265 -10.92 11.70 -9.04
C GLN A 265 -9.41 11.49 -8.98
N HIS A 266 -8.86 11.46 -7.76
CA HIS A 266 -7.44 11.35 -7.49
C HIS A 266 -7.08 9.99 -6.89
N TYR A 267 -5.87 9.54 -7.23
CA TYR A 267 -5.26 8.35 -6.66
C TYR A 267 -4.44 8.73 -5.43
N HIS A 268 -4.75 8.08 -4.30
CA HIS A 268 -3.99 8.17 -3.06
C HIS A 268 -3.56 6.77 -2.62
N PRO A 269 -2.38 6.62 -2.00
CA PRO A 269 -1.95 5.34 -1.47
C PRO A 269 -2.70 5.00 -0.17
N CYS A 270 -2.85 3.72 0.14
CA CYS A 270 -3.51 3.22 1.35
C CYS A 270 -3.08 4.03 2.58
N GLY A 271 -4.01 4.52 3.39
CA GLY A 271 -3.78 5.24 4.66
C GLY A 271 -3.31 6.69 4.53
N ASP A 272 -3.47 7.31 3.37
CA ASP A 272 -3.25 8.75 3.17
C ASP A 272 -4.54 9.54 3.45
N LEU A 273 -4.50 10.49 4.37
CA LEU A 273 -5.67 11.26 4.79
C LEU A 273 -6.27 12.14 3.69
N ARG A 274 -5.54 12.39 2.59
CA ARG A 274 -6.10 13.07 1.41
C ARG A 274 -7.29 12.31 0.80
N GLU A 275 -7.30 10.98 0.93
CA GLU A 275 -8.37 10.10 0.42
C GLU A 275 -9.72 10.39 1.09
N VAL A 276 -9.72 10.87 2.35
CA VAL A 276 -10.96 11.23 3.09
C VAL A 276 -11.79 12.25 2.32
N ASN A 277 -11.14 13.28 1.76
CA ASN A 277 -11.85 14.34 1.02
C ASN A 277 -12.46 13.85 -0.29
N GLU A 278 -11.87 12.86 -0.93
CA GLU A 278 -12.38 12.25 -2.15
C GLU A 278 -13.61 11.38 -1.83
N ILE A 279 -13.54 10.57 -0.76
CA ILE A 279 -14.63 9.68 -0.32
C ILE A 279 -15.82 10.50 0.22
N ARG A 280 -15.56 11.58 0.96
CA ARG A 280 -16.59 12.45 1.55
C ARG A 280 -17.61 12.94 0.52
N ARG A 281 -17.20 13.17 -0.73
CA ARG A 281 -18.07 13.65 -1.82
C ARG A 281 -19.18 12.65 -2.17
N PHE A 282 -18.95 11.36 -1.96
CA PHE A 282 -19.93 10.29 -2.18
C PHE A 282 -20.80 10.10 -0.94
N PHE A 283 -20.18 10.02 0.24
CA PHE A 283 -20.90 9.76 1.48
C PHE A 283 -21.84 10.90 1.86
N ALA A 284 -21.51 12.15 1.51
CA ALA A 284 -22.37 13.31 1.73
C ALA A 284 -23.71 13.26 0.96
N VAL A 285 -23.81 12.43 -0.09
CA VAL A 285 -25.06 12.19 -0.82
C VAL A 285 -25.62 10.78 -0.56
N ASN A 286 -25.20 10.14 0.55
CA ASN A 286 -25.57 8.78 0.95
C ASN A 286 -25.17 7.68 -0.05
N ASP A 287 -24.18 7.92 -0.91
CA ASP A 287 -23.58 6.88 -1.74
C ASP A 287 -22.42 6.21 -0.98
N TYR A 288 -22.72 5.10 -0.30
CA TYR A 288 -21.77 4.39 0.55
C TYR A 288 -20.92 3.35 -0.19
N ILE A 289 -20.92 3.34 -1.53
CA ILE A 289 -20.10 2.43 -2.33
C ILE A 289 -19.25 3.24 -3.31
N VAL A 290 -17.96 3.31 -3.07
CA VAL A 290 -17.03 4.10 -3.90
C VAL A 290 -15.86 3.27 -4.38
N ASN A 291 -15.49 3.43 -5.65
CA ASN A 291 -14.23 2.95 -6.19
C ASN A 291 -13.11 3.99 -5.92
N LEU A 292 -12.04 3.55 -5.28
CA LEU A 292 -10.82 4.31 -5.06
C LEU A 292 -9.93 4.16 -6.30
N LYS A 293 -9.77 5.23 -7.08
CA LYS A 293 -9.01 5.22 -8.35
C LYS A 293 -7.64 4.58 -8.17
N ASN A 294 -7.32 3.60 -9.02
CA ASN A 294 -6.05 2.86 -9.00
C ASN A 294 -5.72 2.16 -7.66
N HIS A 295 -6.73 1.86 -6.85
CA HIS A 295 -6.54 1.28 -5.51
C HIS A 295 -7.53 0.14 -5.23
N GLY A 296 -8.83 0.40 -5.28
CA GLY A 296 -9.83 -0.60 -4.91
C GLY A 296 -11.22 -0.02 -4.72
N PHE A 297 -11.94 -0.49 -3.72
CA PHE A 297 -13.24 0.04 -3.32
C PHE A 297 -13.30 0.27 -1.80
N LEU A 298 -14.25 1.09 -1.37
CA LEU A 298 -14.71 1.20 0.00
C LEU A 298 -16.23 1.09 0.01
N ILE A 299 -16.75 0.19 0.86
CA ILE A 299 -18.16 0.08 1.21
C ILE A 299 -18.31 0.59 2.64
N ALA A 300 -19.32 1.41 2.89
CA ALA A 300 -19.81 1.76 4.21
C ALA A 300 -21.25 1.27 4.40
N ALA A 301 -21.69 1.13 5.65
CA ALA A 301 -23.07 0.83 5.98
C ALA A 301 -23.44 1.35 7.37
N THR A 302 -24.71 1.71 7.54
CA THR A 302 -25.32 2.16 8.79
C THR A 302 -25.85 1.01 9.63
N SER A 303 -25.97 -0.19 9.06
CA SER A 303 -26.38 -1.41 9.78
C SER A 303 -25.74 -2.66 9.19
N ILE A 304 -25.70 -3.74 9.98
CA ILE A 304 -25.16 -5.02 9.48
C ILE A 304 -26.08 -5.64 8.42
N SER A 305 -27.40 -5.40 8.52
CA SER A 305 -28.40 -5.86 7.55
C SER A 305 -28.18 -5.20 6.19
N GLU A 306 -27.97 -3.88 6.18
CA GLU A 306 -27.63 -3.12 4.97
C GLU A 306 -26.34 -3.63 4.34
N LEU A 307 -25.29 -3.84 5.14
CA LEU A 307 -24.01 -4.36 4.64
C LEU A 307 -24.16 -5.77 4.02
N VAL A 308 -24.99 -6.63 4.62
CA VAL A 308 -25.34 -7.95 4.07
C VAL A 308 -26.09 -7.81 2.73
N GLY A 309 -27.02 -6.87 2.63
CA GLY A 309 -27.74 -6.55 1.39
C GLY A 309 -26.78 -6.14 0.28
N ILE A 310 -25.94 -5.13 0.55
CA ILE A 310 -24.89 -4.66 -0.37
C ILE A 310 -24.01 -5.83 -0.82
N ALA A 311 -23.51 -6.63 0.12
CA ALA A 311 -22.61 -7.74 -0.18
C ALA A 311 -23.20 -8.81 -1.10
N LYS A 312 -24.53 -8.98 -1.12
CA LYS A 312 -25.24 -9.89 -2.03
C LYS A 312 -25.34 -9.30 -3.44
N GLU A 313 -25.59 -8.00 -3.54
CA GLU A 313 -25.92 -7.34 -4.81
C GLU A 313 -24.71 -6.87 -5.62
N ILE A 314 -23.62 -6.47 -4.95
CA ILE A 314 -22.43 -5.93 -5.63
C ILE A 314 -21.90 -6.88 -6.69
N LYS A 315 -21.41 -6.34 -7.79
CA LYS A 315 -20.71 -7.08 -8.85
C LYS A 315 -19.35 -6.45 -9.06
N PHE A 316 -18.31 -7.26 -9.21
CA PHE A 316 -16.96 -6.77 -9.47
C PHE A 316 -16.71 -6.65 -10.98
N VAL A 317 -15.90 -5.66 -11.37
CA VAL A 317 -15.32 -5.57 -12.72
C VAL A 317 -14.42 -6.79 -12.93
N LYS A 318 -14.57 -7.47 -14.07
CA LYS A 318 -13.82 -8.68 -14.41
C LYS A 318 -12.44 -8.36 -14.95
#